data_AF-A0A6N7NTZ4-F1
#
_entry.id   AF-A0A6N7NTZ4-F1
#
_cell.length_a   1.000
_cell.length_b   1.000
_cell.length_c   1.000
_cell.angle_alpha   90.00
_cell.angle_beta   90.00
_cell.angle_gamma   90.00
#
_symmetry.space_group_name_H-M   'P 1'
#
loop_
_entity.id
_entity.type
_entity.pdbx_description
1 polymer ?
#
loop_
_entity_poly.entity_id
_entity_poly.type
_entity_poly.pdbx_seq_one_letter_code
_entity_poly.pdbx_strand_id
1 'polypeptide(L)'
;MNQVYVAVWDGAHYLVVRKRVLNSWWGSNSVVVLSAEAMAAVLAIRNASGGGTEQDWDLVKKLLSGAWRAAGSVAYRGERTLPRTMDALDRALESAERAHPQTDDIAMETLAALQSLFREDARTPPPFSAARTTLRELSIALPPPTRGAPNWAAALILAQRLVAEVGAWSDGLPPALVNQAGQWALPGGGRLNNERKERAARREFEEELGIWLGQGRAACDLRARLFPDGGGSFSLVRFRTTAEELLRMAQEAENNVQASASSPVRPQSCLVTDWEVASIGRVPVANLRNVLGARVEVPGEGTLEVDEALASARPGSQEIDWYREIAALLSPA
;
A
#
# COMPACT_ATOMS: atom_id res chain seq x y z
N MET A 1 -14.74 13.89 8.25
CA MET A 1 -13.51 13.10 8.07
C MET A 1 -12.62 13.81 7.05
N ASN A 2 -11.31 13.70 7.13
CA ASN A 2 -10.39 14.35 6.19
C ASN A 2 -10.09 13.41 5.01
N GLN A 3 -11.11 13.06 4.23
CA GLN A 3 -10.98 12.09 3.13
C GLN A 3 -10.65 12.78 1.80
N VAL A 4 -9.93 12.09 0.93
CA VAL A 4 -9.68 12.48 -0.46
C VAL A 4 -10.00 11.31 -1.40
N TYR A 5 -10.69 11.61 -2.51
CA TYR A 5 -10.96 10.65 -3.58
C TYR A 5 -10.31 11.08 -4.89
N VAL A 6 -9.97 10.09 -5.70
CA VAL A 6 -9.19 10.24 -6.93
C VAL A 6 -10.02 9.84 -8.13
N ALA A 7 -10.18 10.75 -9.07
CA ALA A 7 -10.76 10.44 -10.38
C ALA A 7 -9.69 10.57 -11.47
N VAL A 8 -9.55 9.56 -12.32
CA VAL A 8 -8.67 9.63 -13.51
C VAL A 8 -9.52 9.47 -14.76
N TRP A 9 -9.35 10.37 -15.73
CA TRP A 9 -10.27 10.55 -16.86
C TRP A 9 -9.54 10.86 -18.16
N ASP A 10 -10.02 10.31 -19.27
CA ASP A 10 -9.45 10.51 -20.61
C ASP A 10 -10.22 11.50 -21.52
N GLY A 11 -11.38 11.97 -21.09
CA GLY A 11 -12.33 12.68 -21.97
C GLY A 11 -13.70 12.00 -22.06
N ALA A 12 -13.70 10.67 -22.05
CA ALA A 12 -14.86 9.82 -22.31
C ALA A 12 -15.10 8.74 -21.25
N HIS A 13 -14.07 8.35 -20.49
CA HIS A 13 -14.11 7.29 -19.50
C HIS A 13 -13.41 7.69 -18.22
N TYR A 14 -13.93 7.20 -17.09
CA TYR A 14 -13.26 7.22 -15.79
C TYR A 14 -12.71 5.83 -15.45
N LEU A 15 -11.57 5.80 -14.79
CA LEU A 15 -11.13 4.63 -14.04
C LEU A 15 -11.90 4.58 -12.72
N VAL A 16 -12.57 3.46 -12.47
CA VAL A 16 -13.26 3.13 -11.22
C VAL A 16 -12.70 1.82 -10.67
N VAL A 17 -12.88 1.58 -9.38
CA VAL A 17 -12.40 0.36 -8.72
C VAL A 17 -13.56 -0.39 -8.10
N ARG A 18 -13.47 -1.72 -8.07
CA ARG A 18 -14.35 -2.54 -7.25
C ARG A 18 -13.60 -2.91 -5.98
N LYS A 19 -14.15 -2.57 -4.81
CA LYS A 19 -13.53 -2.91 -3.53
C LYS A 19 -13.61 -4.43 -3.31
N ARG A 20 -12.59 -4.98 -2.65
CA ARG A 20 -12.66 -6.35 -2.11
C ARG A 20 -13.77 -6.43 -1.08
N VAL A 21 -14.23 -7.64 -0.79
CA VAL A 21 -15.14 -7.86 0.35
C VAL A 21 -14.32 -7.99 1.62
N LEU A 22 -13.31 -8.85 1.58
CA LEU A 22 -12.39 -9.12 2.67
C LEU A 22 -10.95 -8.79 2.27
N ASN A 23 -10.16 -8.31 3.23
CA ASN A 23 -8.72 -8.08 3.10
C ASN A 23 -7.97 -8.76 4.24
N SER A 24 -6.85 -9.42 3.90
CA SER A 24 -5.91 -10.10 4.79
C SER A 24 -4.91 -9.14 5.45
N TRP A 25 -5.34 -7.94 5.82
CA TRP A 25 -4.53 -6.95 6.57
C TRP A 25 -3.30 -6.38 5.87
N TRP A 26 -3.11 -6.65 4.58
CA TRP A 26 -1.94 -6.18 3.84
C TRP A 26 -1.74 -4.67 4.00
N GLY A 27 -2.82 -3.88 3.95
CA GLY A 27 -2.78 -2.43 4.18
C GLY A 27 -2.12 -2.00 5.49
N SER A 28 -2.33 -2.76 6.57
CA SER A 28 -1.77 -2.44 7.89
C SER A 28 -0.39 -3.03 8.15
N ASN A 29 0.03 -4.05 7.39
CA ASN A 29 1.20 -4.87 7.70
C ASN A 29 2.25 -4.93 6.58
N SER A 30 1.95 -4.40 5.39
CA SER A 30 2.83 -4.42 4.22
C SER A 30 4.21 -3.85 4.55
N VAL A 31 4.30 -2.80 5.37
CA VAL A 31 5.58 -2.24 5.84
C VAL A 31 6.49 -3.29 6.50
N VAL A 32 5.95 -4.22 7.29
CA VAL A 32 6.73 -5.26 7.99
C VAL A 32 7.22 -6.31 7.01
N VAL A 33 6.33 -6.79 6.14
CA VAL A 33 6.63 -7.80 5.13
C VAL A 33 7.68 -7.27 4.15
N LEU A 34 7.43 -6.10 3.57
CA LEU A 34 8.29 -5.50 2.56
C LEU A 34 9.67 -5.13 3.12
N SER A 35 9.76 -4.65 4.37
CA SER A 35 11.05 -4.37 5.02
C SER A 35 11.86 -5.66 5.27
N ALA A 36 11.20 -6.75 5.67
CA ALA A 36 11.88 -8.04 5.86
C ALA A 36 12.38 -8.61 4.53
N GLU A 37 11.57 -8.53 3.48
CA GLU A 37 11.95 -8.96 2.13
C GLU A 37 13.09 -8.12 1.56
N ALA A 38 13.06 -6.80 1.75
CA ALA A 38 14.16 -5.91 1.35
C ALA A 38 15.46 -6.28 2.07
N MET A 39 15.39 -6.60 3.37
CA MET A 39 16.55 -7.04 4.16
C MET A 39 17.15 -8.34 3.62
N ALA A 40 16.31 -9.33 3.29
CA ALA A 40 16.78 -10.58 2.71
C ALA A 40 17.38 -10.36 1.31
N ALA A 41 16.76 -9.53 0.47
CA ALA A 41 17.24 -9.23 -0.87
C ALA A 41 18.60 -8.50 -0.87
N VAL A 42 18.78 -7.47 -0.04
CA VAL A 42 20.07 -6.76 0.05
C VAL A 42 21.19 -7.68 0.57
N LEU A 43 20.88 -8.55 1.54
CA LEU A 43 21.87 -9.52 2.05
C LEU A 43 22.19 -10.61 1.03
N ALA A 44 21.25 -11.00 0.18
CA ALA A 44 21.51 -11.93 -0.91
C ALA A 44 22.52 -11.32 -1.91
N ILE A 45 22.29 -10.06 -2.31
CA ILE A 45 23.24 -9.31 -3.15
C ILE A 45 24.60 -9.20 -2.49
N ARG A 46 24.64 -8.85 -1.19
CA ARG A 46 25.89 -8.70 -0.42
C ARG A 46 26.76 -9.95 -0.40
N ASN A 47 26.12 -11.12 -0.31
CA ASN A 47 26.79 -12.41 -0.22
C ASN A 47 27.07 -13.04 -1.60
N ALA A 48 26.53 -12.48 -2.68
CA ALA A 48 26.81 -12.93 -4.03
C ALA A 48 28.21 -12.48 -4.48
N SER A 49 28.97 -13.37 -5.13
CA SER A 49 30.35 -13.10 -5.57
C SER A 49 30.50 -11.95 -6.57
N GLY A 50 29.40 -11.49 -7.19
CA GLY A 50 29.37 -10.43 -8.19
C GLY A 50 28.62 -9.15 -7.80
N GLY A 51 28.14 -9.01 -6.56
CA GLY A 51 27.46 -7.79 -6.12
C GLY A 51 26.04 -7.58 -6.69
N GLY A 52 25.37 -8.66 -7.10
CA GLY A 52 23.98 -8.66 -7.59
C GLY A 52 23.84 -8.25 -9.06
N THR A 53 22.76 -8.67 -9.70
CA THR A 53 22.36 -8.25 -11.04
C THR A 53 21.54 -6.95 -10.99
N GLU A 54 21.34 -6.31 -12.15
CA GLU A 54 20.43 -5.16 -12.26
C GLU A 54 19.00 -5.51 -11.78
N GLN A 55 18.54 -6.72 -12.08
CA GLN A 55 17.23 -7.21 -11.64
C GLN A 55 17.14 -7.35 -10.11
N ASP A 56 18.22 -7.78 -9.45
CA ASP A 56 18.27 -7.87 -7.99
C ASP A 56 18.17 -6.47 -7.36
N TRP A 57 18.87 -5.49 -7.92
CA TRP A 57 18.81 -4.11 -7.45
C TRP A 57 17.46 -3.46 -7.72
N ASP A 58 16.82 -3.75 -8.85
CA ASP A 58 15.45 -3.32 -9.14
C ASP A 58 14.44 -3.90 -8.15
N LEU A 59 14.61 -5.16 -7.73
CA LEU A 59 13.79 -5.75 -6.69
C LEU A 59 14.01 -5.05 -5.34
N VAL A 60 15.26 -4.82 -4.92
CA VAL A 60 15.57 -4.10 -3.66
C VAL A 60 14.94 -2.71 -3.67
N LYS A 61 15.11 -1.94 -4.74
CA LYS A 61 14.50 -0.61 -4.89
C LYS A 61 12.98 -0.67 -4.79
N LYS A 62 12.32 -1.63 -5.46
CA LYS A 62 10.86 -1.81 -5.36
C LYS A 62 10.40 -2.15 -3.96
N LEU A 63 11.07 -3.07 -3.27
CA LEU A 63 10.71 -3.47 -1.90
C LEU A 63 10.91 -2.33 -0.90
N LEU A 64 12.05 -1.63 -0.94
CA LEU A 64 12.32 -0.47 -0.09
C LEU A 64 11.33 0.67 -0.36
N SER A 65 11.04 0.94 -1.63
CA SER A 65 10.08 1.97 -2.03
C SER A 65 8.66 1.62 -1.58
N GLY A 66 8.23 0.36 -1.69
CA GLY A 66 6.96 -0.12 -1.16
C GLY A 66 6.89 -0.02 0.37
N ALA A 67 7.94 -0.45 1.08
CA ALA A 67 8.02 -0.36 2.54
C ALA A 67 7.97 1.11 3.02
N TRP A 68 8.72 2.00 2.37
CA TRP A 68 8.76 3.44 2.69
C TRP A 68 7.39 4.08 2.49
N ARG A 69 6.70 3.78 1.38
CA ARG A 69 5.33 4.24 1.14
C ARG A 69 4.40 3.78 2.24
N ALA A 70 4.35 2.47 2.48
CA ALA A 70 3.51 1.88 3.52
C ALA A 70 3.75 2.53 4.89
N ALA A 71 5.01 2.77 5.28
CA ALA A 71 5.36 3.46 6.51
C ALA A 71 4.82 4.90 6.57
N GLY A 72 4.86 5.62 5.44
CA GLY A 72 4.38 7.00 5.30
C GLY A 72 2.85 7.13 5.31
N SER A 73 2.14 6.07 4.93
CA SER A 73 0.66 5.96 4.94
C SER A 73 0.10 5.73 6.33
N VAL A 74 0.89 5.17 7.23
CA VAL A 74 0.42 4.83 8.58
C VAL A 74 0.15 6.09 9.38
N ALA A 75 -1.14 6.36 9.62
CA ALA A 75 -1.57 7.56 10.29
C ALA A 75 -2.55 7.28 11.43
N TYR A 76 -2.42 8.06 12.51
CA TYR A 76 -3.41 8.14 13.58
C TYR A 76 -3.80 9.61 13.75
N ARG A 77 -5.11 9.90 13.67
CA ARG A 77 -5.65 11.27 13.73
C ARG A 77 -4.99 12.26 12.74
N GLY A 78 -4.59 11.77 11.58
CA GLY A 78 -3.99 12.56 10.51
C GLY A 78 -2.50 12.86 10.68
N GLU A 79 -1.83 12.25 11.66
CA GLU A 79 -0.38 12.34 11.88
C GLU A 79 0.29 11.00 11.61
N ARG A 80 1.50 11.04 11.04
CA ARG A 80 2.31 9.84 10.77
C ARG A 80 2.71 9.18 12.08
N THR A 81 2.59 7.86 12.15
CA THR A 81 2.91 7.10 13.38
C THR A 81 4.24 6.36 13.33
N LEU A 82 4.91 6.29 12.18
CA LEU A 82 6.18 5.56 12.00
C LEU A 82 7.34 6.46 11.51
N PRO A 83 7.61 7.61 12.16
CA PRO A 83 8.59 8.57 11.66
C PRO A 83 10.01 7.99 11.58
N ARG A 84 10.50 7.28 12.60
CA ARG A 84 11.89 6.76 12.59
C ARG A 84 12.06 5.62 11.61
N THR A 85 11.04 4.78 11.50
CA THR A 85 10.99 3.72 10.49
C THR A 85 11.07 4.33 9.08
N MET A 86 10.26 5.35 8.80
CA MET A 86 10.24 6.03 7.51
C MET A 86 11.59 6.69 7.21
N ASP A 87 12.20 7.40 8.16
CA ASP A 87 13.51 8.05 7.99
C ASP A 87 14.61 7.03 7.67
N ALA A 88 14.58 5.85 8.29
CA ALA A 88 15.55 4.78 8.01
C ALA A 88 15.32 4.13 6.64
N LEU A 89 14.07 3.92 6.24
CA LEU A 89 13.73 3.43 4.90
C LEU A 89 14.11 4.44 3.82
N ASP A 90 13.97 5.74 4.10
CA ASP A 90 14.38 6.83 3.21
C ASP A 90 15.88 6.77 2.94
N ARG A 91 16.71 6.69 3.99
CA ARG A 91 18.18 6.54 3.85
C ARG A 91 18.58 5.25 3.14
N ALA A 92 17.89 4.15 3.39
CA ALA A 92 18.12 2.89 2.70
C ALA A 92 17.82 3.01 1.20
N LEU A 93 16.70 3.64 0.84
CA LEU A 93 16.29 3.87 -0.54
C LEU A 93 17.25 4.82 -1.27
N GLU A 94 17.58 5.97 -0.67
CA GLU A 94 18.57 6.92 -1.21
C GLU A 94 19.91 6.24 -1.48
N SER A 95 20.33 5.33 -0.59
CA SER A 95 21.58 4.56 -0.75
C SER A 95 21.49 3.53 -1.88
N ALA A 96 20.31 2.91 -2.07
CA ALA A 96 20.05 1.97 -3.16
C ALA A 96 19.92 2.64 -4.54
N GLU A 97 19.56 3.93 -4.59
CA GLU A 97 19.41 4.71 -5.82
C GLU A 97 20.71 5.37 -6.30
N ARG A 98 21.80 5.28 -5.53
CA ARG A 98 23.11 5.81 -5.96
C ARG A 98 23.61 5.09 -7.20
N ALA A 99 24.42 5.77 -8.02
CA ALA A 99 25.09 5.17 -9.17
C ALA A 99 25.95 3.94 -8.79
N HIS A 100 26.46 3.91 -7.56
CA HIS A 100 27.21 2.80 -6.99
C HIS A 100 26.66 2.45 -5.59
N PRO A 101 25.59 1.65 -5.50
CA PRO A 101 24.98 1.27 -4.24
C PRO A 101 25.96 0.55 -3.31
N GLN A 102 25.97 0.92 -2.03
CA GLN A 102 26.77 0.25 -1.00
C GLN A 102 25.86 -0.68 -0.20
N THR A 103 26.02 -1.98 -0.40
CA THR A 103 25.20 -3.02 0.26
C THR A 103 25.21 -2.92 1.78
N ASP A 104 26.33 -2.53 2.37
CA ASP A 104 26.52 -2.47 3.82
C ASP A 104 25.65 -1.36 4.41
N ASP A 105 25.69 -0.15 3.83
CA ASP A 105 24.85 0.98 4.24
C ASP A 105 23.36 0.63 4.14
N ILE A 106 22.95 0.05 3.00
CA ILE A 106 21.55 -0.31 2.75
C ILE A 106 21.09 -1.38 3.74
N ALA A 107 21.90 -2.40 4.02
CA ALA A 107 21.57 -3.44 4.99
C ALA A 107 21.46 -2.86 6.42
N MET A 108 22.36 -1.96 6.82
CA MET A 108 22.33 -1.35 8.15
C MET A 108 21.12 -0.42 8.34
N GLU A 109 20.77 0.38 7.34
CA GLU A 109 19.59 1.25 7.40
C GLU A 109 18.28 0.45 7.32
N THR A 110 18.23 -0.62 6.53
CA THR A 110 17.08 -1.53 6.49
C THR A 110 16.88 -2.25 7.84
N LEU A 111 17.97 -2.68 8.49
CA LEU A 111 17.92 -3.23 9.84
C LEU A 111 17.43 -2.19 10.86
N ALA A 112 17.90 -0.94 10.77
CA ALA A 112 17.45 0.14 11.63
C ALA A 112 15.95 0.45 11.46
N ALA A 113 15.45 0.38 10.23
CA ALA A 113 14.02 0.48 9.93
C ALA A 113 13.23 -0.66 10.60
N LEU A 114 13.63 -1.92 10.41
CA LEU A 114 12.99 -3.08 11.05
C LEU A 114 12.98 -2.96 12.59
N GLN A 115 14.10 -2.53 13.19
CA GLN A 115 14.17 -2.34 14.63
C GLN A 115 13.26 -1.21 15.13
N SER A 116 13.16 -0.10 14.39
CA SER A 116 12.26 0.99 14.72
C SER A 116 10.80 0.54 14.58
N LEU A 117 10.47 -0.12 13.48
CA LEU A 117 9.12 -0.60 13.19
C LEU A 117 8.57 -1.51 14.28
N PHE A 118 9.35 -2.50 14.71
CA PHE A 118 8.95 -3.41 15.80
C PHE A 118 8.88 -2.73 17.17
N ARG A 119 9.44 -1.52 17.34
CA ARG A 119 9.29 -0.72 18.58
C ARG A 119 8.13 0.28 18.49
N GLU A 120 7.91 0.87 17.32
CA GLU A 120 6.92 1.94 17.09
C GLU A 120 5.51 1.40 16.85
N ASP A 121 5.34 0.25 16.17
CA ASP A 121 4.02 -0.26 15.80
C ASP A 121 3.60 -1.47 16.64
N ALA A 122 2.46 -1.33 17.32
CA ALA A 122 1.82 -2.41 18.06
C ALA A 122 1.21 -3.49 17.14
N ARG A 123 1.04 -3.21 15.84
CA ARG A 123 0.53 -4.15 14.83
C ARG A 123 1.64 -4.98 14.17
N THR A 124 2.84 -5.02 14.76
CA THR A 124 3.91 -5.94 14.34
C THR A 124 3.79 -7.30 15.04
N PRO A 125 4.58 -8.33 14.66
CA PRO A 125 4.62 -9.58 15.41
C PRO A 125 4.76 -9.36 16.93
N PRO A 126 4.10 -10.16 17.78
CA PRO A 126 3.99 -9.89 19.22
C PRO A 126 5.34 -9.99 19.97
N PRO A 127 5.49 -9.40 21.17
CA PRO A 127 6.75 -9.28 21.95
C PRO A 127 7.57 -10.57 22.19
N PHE A 128 6.96 -11.75 22.04
CA PHE A 128 7.60 -13.07 22.23
C PHE A 128 7.56 -13.96 20.98
N SER A 129 7.24 -13.38 19.81
CA SER A 129 7.25 -14.10 18.55
C SER A 129 8.65 -14.53 18.11
N ALA A 130 8.71 -15.58 17.30
CA ALA A 130 9.93 -16.02 16.64
C ALA A 130 10.57 -14.87 15.84
N ALA A 131 9.76 -14.12 15.08
CA ALA A 131 10.20 -12.97 14.30
C ALA A 131 10.99 -11.93 15.12
N ARG A 132 10.53 -11.61 16.34
CA ARG A 132 11.26 -10.69 17.23
C ARG A 132 12.57 -11.25 17.75
N THR A 133 12.64 -12.56 17.98
CA THR A 133 13.87 -13.23 18.37
C THR A 133 14.86 -13.24 17.22
N THR A 134 14.43 -13.60 16.02
CA THR A 134 15.22 -13.57 14.80
C THR A 134 15.74 -12.16 14.49
N LEU A 135 14.93 -11.11 14.67
CA LEU A 135 15.39 -9.72 14.48
C LEU A 135 16.48 -9.32 15.49
N ARG A 136 16.41 -9.81 16.74
CA ARG A 136 17.47 -9.58 17.74
C ARG A 136 18.75 -10.31 17.34
N GLU A 137 18.66 -11.57 16.93
CA GLU A 137 19.81 -12.35 16.43
C GLU A 137 20.44 -11.70 15.21
N LEU A 138 19.62 -11.20 14.27
CA LEU A 138 20.09 -10.47 13.09
C LEU A 138 20.89 -9.22 13.48
N SER A 139 20.44 -8.48 14.51
CA SER A 139 21.18 -7.32 15.01
C SER A 139 22.50 -7.65 15.70
N ILE A 140 22.65 -8.87 16.22
CA ILE A 140 23.92 -9.36 16.77
C ILE A 140 24.85 -9.77 15.63
N ALA A 141 24.32 -10.38 14.57
CA ALA A 141 25.07 -10.74 13.37
C ALA A 141 25.54 -9.51 12.55
N LEU A 142 24.79 -8.42 12.60
CA LEU A 142 25.11 -7.13 11.97
C LEU A 142 25.33 -6.04 13.05
N PRO A 143 26.39 -6.15 13.87
CA PRO A 143 26.66 -5.16 14.89
C PRO A 143 27.04 -3.82 14.23
N PRO A 144 26.82 -2.68 14.91
CA PRO A 144 27.36 -1.41 14.45
C PRO A 144 28.91 -1.50 14.39
N PRO A 145 29.57 -0.72 13.51
CA PRO A 145 31.02 -0.82 13.30
C PRO A 145 31.87 -0.67 14.57
N THR A 146 31.35 0.06 15.57
CA THR A 146 32.00 0.26 16.87
C THR A 146 31.96 -0.96 17.79
N ARG A 147 31.19 -2.00 17.47
CA ARG A 147 30.97 -3.18 18.33
C ARG A 147 31.50 -4.49 17.76
N GLY A 148 31.82 -4.56 16.46
CA GLY A 148 32.38 -5.76 15.87
C GLY A 148 32.25 -5.82 14.35
N ALA A 149 32.80 -6.89 13.77
CA ALA A 149 32.67 -7.18 12.35
C ALA A 149 31.35 -7.92 12.05
N PRO A 150 30.63 -7.55 10.97
CA PRO A 150 29.43 -8.27 10.56
C PRO A 150 29.68 -9.71 10.12
N ASN A 151 28.79 -10.62 10.50
CA ASN A 151 28.70 -11.97 9.95
C ASN A 151 27.61 -12.02 8.87
N TRP A 152 27.99 -11.64 7.65
CA TRP A 152 27.09 -11.51 6.49
C TRP A 152 26.38 -12.81 6.11
N ALA A 153 27.05 -13.95 6.24
CA ALA A 153 26.48 -15.26 5.91
C ALA A 153 25.39 -15.65 6.92
N ALA A 154 25.66 -15.50 8.22
CA ALA A 154 24.65 -15.74 9.26
C ALA A 154 23.49 -14.75 9.14
N ALA A 155 23.78 -13.47 8.85
CA ALA A 155 22.76 -12.46 8.66
C ALA A 155 21.79 -12.81 7.52
N LEU A 156 22.27 -13.33 6.39
CA LEU A 156 21.41 -13.76 5.28
C LEU A 156 20.43 -14.85 5.71
N ILE A 157 20.92 -15.88 6.40
CA ILE A 157 20.08 -16.99 6.91
C ILE A 157 19.01 -16.44 7.86
N LEU A 158 19.39 -15.54 8.78
CA LEU A 158 18.47 -14.91 9.72
C LEU A 158 17.43 -14.02 9.02
N ALA A 159 17.82 -13.28 7.99
CA ALA A 159 16.89 -12.44 7.22
C ALA A 159 15.88 -13.28 6.43
N GLN A 160 16.31 -14.38 5.80
CA GLN A 160 15.40 -15.32 5.13
C GLN A 160 14.42 -15.96 6.12
N ARG A 161 14.91 -16.33 7.31
CA ARG A 161 14.07 -16.82 8.40
C ARG A 161 13.06 -15.77 8.87
N LEU A 162 13.48 -14.51 9.00
CA LEU A 162 12.61 -13.40 9.39
C LEU A 162 11.47 -13.22 8.36
N VAL A 163 11.76 -13.30 7.06
CA VAL A 163 10.75 -13.25 5.99
C VAL A 163 9.71 -14.36 6.19
N ALA A 164 10.15 -15.60 6.41
CA ALA A 164 9.23 -16.72 6.62
C ALA A 164 8.37 -16.56 7.87
N GLU A 165 8.96 -16.09 8.98
CA GLU A 165 8.25 -15.91 10.25
C GLU A 165 7.25 -14.73 10.20
N VAL A 166 7.62 -13.63 9.53
CA VAL A 166 6.71 -12.50 9.28
C VAL A 166 5.59 -12.89 8.32
N GLY A 167 5.91 -13.65 7.26
CA GLY A 167 4.92 -14.19 6.34
C GLY A 167 3.89 -15.06 7.06
N ALA A 168 4.35 -16.08 7.79
CA ALA A 168 3.45 -16.95 8.56
C ALA A 168 2.60 -16.19 9.60
N TRP A 169 3.15 -15.15 10.23
CA TRP A 169 2.38 -14.28 11.12
C TRP A 169 1.31 -13.50 10.37
N SER A 170 1.66 -12.87 9.24
CA SER A 170 0.73 -12.08 8.42
C SER A 170 -0.40 -12.95 7.86
N ASP A 171 -0.07 -14.13 7.35
CA ASP A 171 -1.00 -15.10 6.77
C ASP A 171 -2.00 -15.63 7.82
N GLY A 172 -1.62 -15.64 9.10
CA GLY A 172 -2.46 -16.08 10.21
C GLY A 172 -3.43 -15.03 10.75
N LEU A 173 -3.44 -13.80 10.21
CA LEU A 173 -4.33 -12.74 10.67
C LEU A 173 -5.75 -12.91 10.10
N PRO A 174 -6.81 -12.78 10.91
CA PRO A 174 -8.19 -13.11 10.51
C PRO A 174 -8.76 -12.06 9.55
N PRO A 175 -9.22 -12.38 8.33
CA PRO A 175 -9.61 -11.37 7.34
C PRO A 175 -10.58 -10.32 7.90
N ALA A 176 -10.41 -9.06 7.46
CA ALA A 176 -11.28 -7.95 7.85
C ALA A 176 -12.16 -7.50 6.69
N LEU A 177 -13.39 -7.09 7.01
CA LEU A 177 -14.29 -6.45 6.06
C LEU A 177 -13.69 -5.14 5.55
N VAL A 178 -13.67 -4.97 4.24
CA VAL A 178 -13.23 -3.73 3.59
C VAL A 178 -14.36 -2.69 3.63
N ASN A 179 -14.01 -1.41 3.73
CA ASN A 179 -15.00 -0.35 3.61
C ASN A 179 -15.61 -0.36 2.21
N GLN A 180 -16.94 -0.24 2.12
CA GLN A 180 -17.70 -0.34 0.88
C GLN A 180 -17.47 -1.69 0.15
N ALA A 181 -17.47 -2.79 0.92
CA ALA A 181 -17.22 -4.14 0.47
C ALA A 181 -17.98 -4.50 -0.82
N GLY A 182 -17.23 -4.93 -1.85
CA GLY A 182 -17.79 -5.35 -3.13
C GLY A 182 -18.36 -4.24 -4.02
N GLN A 183 -18.47 -3.00 -3.52
CA GLN A 183 -19.05 -1.87 -4.22
C GLN A 183 -18.08 -1.27 -5.24
N TRP A 184 -18.66 -0.57 -6.23
CA TRP A 184 -17.88 0.29 -7.12
C TRP A 184 -17.61 1.64 -6.47
N ALA A 185 -16.35 2.04 -6.55
CA ALA A 185 -15.79 3.18 -5.84
C ALA A 185 -14.76 3.91 -6.71
N LEU A 186 -14.24 5.01 -6.18
CA LEU A 186 -13.01 5.63 -6.64
C LEU A 186 -11.90 5.32 -5.63
N PRO A 187 -10.63 5.25 -6.08
CA PRO A 187 -9.52 5.19 -5.14
C PRO A 187 -9.55 6.38 -4.20
N GLY A 188 -9.14 6.18 -2.95
CA GLY A 188 -9.12 7.25 -1.98
C GLY A 188 -9.06 6.80 -0.53
N GLY A 189 -8.77 7.77 0.33
CA GLY A 189 -8.56 7.51 1.73
C GLY A 189 -8.17 8.75 2.52
N GLY A 190 -7.51 8.50 3.65
CA GLY A 190 -7.26 9.49 4.69
C GLY A 190 -6.16 10.48 4.31
N ARG A 191 -6.46 11.78 4.35
CA ARG A 191 -5.45 12.84 4.17
C ARG A 191 -4.75 13.15 5.50
N LEU A 192 -3.42 13.29 5.46
CA LEU A 192 -2.63 13.79 6.60
C LEU A 192 -2.92 15.28 6.87
N ASN A 193 -2.80 15.73 8.11
CA ASN A 193 -3.21 17.10 8.51
C ASN A 193 -2.59 18.19 7.63
N ASN A 194 -1.28 18.09 7.36
CA ASN A 194 -0.51 19.07 6.58
C ASN A 194 -0.32 18.70 5.10
N GLU A 195 -0.99 17.66 4.61
CA GLU A 195 -0.83 17.20 3.23
C GLU A 195 -1.78 17.94 2.28
N ARG A 196 -1.26 18.41 1.14
CA ARG A 196 -2.08 19.02 0.10
C ARG A 196 -3.03 17.97 -0.50
N LYS A 197 -4.27 18.36 -0.81
CA LYS A 197 -5.30 17.46 -1.38
C LYS A 197 -4.82 16.67 -2.60
N GLU A 198 -4.13 17.33 -3.53
CA GLU A 198 -3.59 16.64 -4.71
C GLU A 198 -2.49 15.64 -4.37
N ARG A 199 -1.60 15.99 -3.41
CA ARG A 199 -0.54 15.07 -2.96
C ARG A 199 -1.16 13.83 -2.32
N ALA A 200 -2.16 14.02 -1.46
CA ALA A 200 -2.91 12.93 -0.87
C ALA A 200 -3.59 12.07 -1.95
N ALA A 201 -4.27 12.69 -2.92
CA ALA A 201 -4.89 11.97 -4.02
C ALA A 201 -3.89 11.12 -4.84
N ARG A 202 -2.71 11.65 -5.16
CA ARG A 202 -1.67 10.88 -5.86
C ARG A 202 -1.15 9.72 -5.00
N ARG A 203 -0.97 9.95 -3.70
CA ARG A 203 -0.54 8.95 -2.73
C ARG A 203 -1.56 7.82 -2.60
N GLU A 204 -2.83 8.12 -2.34
CA GLU A 204 -3.89 7.11 -2.21
C GLU A 204 -4.05 6.28 -3.49
N PHE A 205 -3.95 6.90 -4.67
CA PHE A 205 -3.99 6.17 -5.94
C PHE A 205 -2.81 5.21 -6.10
N GLU A 206 -1.62 5.64 -5.68
CA GLU A 206 -0.43 4.80 -5.73
C GLU A 206 -0.51 3.66 -4.71
N GLU A 207 -0.95 3.93 -3.48
CA GLU A 207 -1.07 2.94 -2.41
C GLU A 207 -2.06 1.82 -2.76
N GLU A 208 -3.21 2.17 -3.36
CA GLU A 208 -4.24 1.18 -3.71
C GLU A 208 -3.97 0.45 -5.03
N LEU A 209 -3.34 1.11 -6.02
CA LEU A 209 -3.20 0.56 -7.38
C LEU A 209 -1.77 0.25 -7.80
N GLY A 210 -0.78 0.66 -7.01
CA GLY A 210 0.65 0.52 -7.33
C GLY A 210 1.10 1.38 -8.52
N ILE A 211 0.36 2.45 -8.86
CA ILE A 211 0.64 3.30 -10.01
C ILE A 211 1.02 4.71 -9.56
N TRP A 212 2.22 5.14 -9.94
CA TRP A 212 2.63 6.53 -9.74
C TRP A 212 1.95 7.47 -10.74
N LEU A 213 1.08 8.34 -10.23
CA LEU A 213 0.57 9.49 -10.98
C LEU A 213 1.60 10.62 -10.93
N GLY A 214 2.66 10.53 -11.73
CA GLY A 214 3.67 11.59 -11.87
C GLY A 214 3.25 12.75 -12.77
N GLN A 215 4.03 13.84 -12.74
CA GLN A 215 3.94 14.90 -13.75
C GLN A 215 4.26 14.29 -15.13
N GLY A 216 3.32 14.38 -16.08
CA GLY A 216 3.45 13.79 -17.42
C GLY A 216 2.49 12.62 -17.70
N ARG A 217 2.11 11.85 -16.67
CA ARG A 217 1.11 10.77 -16.80
C ARG A 217 -0.33 11.28 -16.75
N ALA A 218 -0.62 12.19 -15.81
CA ALA A 218 -1.93 12.81 -15.69
C ALA A 218 -1.85 14.19 -15.01
N ALA A 219 -2.56 15.16 -15.58
CA ALA A 219 -2.59 16.55 -15.11
C ALA A 219 -3.80 16.77 -14.20
N CYS A 220 -3.59 17.37 -13.03
CA CYS A 220 -4.68 17.72 -12.12
C CYS A 220 -5.52 18.86 -12.69
N ASP A 221 -6.79 18.59 -13.01
CA ASP A 221 -7.69 19.56 -13.67
C ASP A 221 -8.91 19.94 -12.80
N LEU A 222 -9.17 19.22 -11.70
CA LEU A 222 -10.24 19.54 -10.75
C LEU A 222 -9.77 19.33 -9.31
N ARG A 223 -10.13 20.28 -8.43
CA ARG A 223 -10.01 20.15 -6.97
C ARG A 223 -11.32 20.64 -6.34
N ALA A 224 -12.20 19.72 -5.98
CA ALA A 224 -13.49 20.04 -5.38
C ALA A 224 -13.51 19.67 -3.89
N ARG A 225 -14.32 20.38 -3.12
CA ARG A 225 -14.72 19.98 -1.77
C ARG A 225 -16.22 19.77 -1.79
N LEU A 226 -16.66 18.59 -1.38
CA LEU A 226 -18.05 18.17 -1.41
C LEU A 226 -18.57 18.03 0.03
N PHE A 227 -19.85 18.28 0.20
CA PHE A 227 -20.55 18.31 1.49
C PHE A 227 -21.83 17.48 1.37
N PRO A 228 -21.72 16.15 1.53
CA PRO A 228 -22.86 15.28 1.38
C PRO A 228 -23.92 15.51 2.44
N ASP A 229 -25.19 15.33 2.04
CA ASP A 229 -26.33 15.49 2.93
C ASP A 229 -26.21 14.54 4.13
N GLY A 230 -26.32 15.09 5.35
CA GLY A 230 -26.21 14.32 6.59
C GLY A 230 -24.78 13.98 7.05
N GLY A 231 -23.74 14.47 6.37
CA GLY A 231 -22.35 14.05 6.60
C GLY A 231 -21.31 15.16 6.83
N GLY A 232 -20.05 14.72 6.92
CA GLY A 232 -18.87 15.61 6.89
C GLY A 232 -18.35 15.83 5.46
N SER A 233 -17.46 16.79 5.26
CA SER A 233 -16.92 17.09 3.93
C SER A 233 -15.83 16.12 3.48
N PHE A 234 -15.69 15.88 2.17
CA PHE A 234 -14.53 15.22 1.57
C PHE A 234 -13.95 16.04 0.40
N SER A 235 -12.75 15.68 -0.06
CA SER A 235 -12.12 16.29 -1.23
C SER A 235 -12.15 15.35 -2.42
N LEU A 236 -12.42 15.87 -3.61
CA LEU A 236 -12.29 15.14 -4.87
C LEU A 236 -11.20 15.82 -5.71
N VAL A 237 -10.26 15.02 -6.21
CA VAL A 237 -9.22 15.49 -7.13
C VAL A 237 -9.33 14.69 -8.42
N ARG A 238 -9.45 15.38 -9.55
CA ARG A 238 -9.47 14.74 -10.87
C ARG A 238 -8.18 14.99 -11.62
N PHE A 239 -7.69 13.93 -12.25
CA PHE A 239 -6.55 13.95 -13.14
C PHE A 239 -7.02 13.60 -14.55
N ARG A 240 -6.66 14.46 -15.51
CA ARG A 240 -6.88 14.23 -16.93
C ARG A 240 -5.66 13.55 -17.54
N THR A 241 -5.91 12.54 -18.37
CA THR A 241 -4.90 11.82 -19.14
C THR A 241 -5.41 11.56 -20.57
N THR A 242 -4.70 10.74 -21.34
CA THR A 242 -5.11 10.29 -22.68
C THR A 242 -5.83 8.94 -22.60
N ALA A 243 -6.61 8.58 -23.62
CA ALA A 243 -7.32 7.30 -23.65
C ALA A 243 -6.36 6.09 -23.62
N GLU A 244 -5.22 6.21 -24.30
CA GLU A 244 -4.18 5.18 -24.31
C GLU A 244 -3.54 5.01 -22.93
N GLU A 245 -3.21 6.11 -22.26
CA GLU A 245 -2.63 6.06 -20.91
C GLU A 245 -3.66 5.53 -19.89
N LEU A 246 -4.93 5.94 -19.97
CA LEU A 246 -5.97 5.42 -19.09
C LEU A 246 -6.15 3.90 -19.25
N LEU A 247 -6.09 3.40 -20.49
CA LEU A 247 -6.14 1.96 -20.77
C LEU A 247 -4.92 1.24 -20.19
N ARG A 248 -3.72 1.78 -20.37
CA ARG A 248 -2.48 1.23 -19.79
C ARG A 248 -2.54 1.21 -18.26
N MET A 249 -3.00 2.30 -17.65
CA MET A 249 -3.20 2.37 -16.20
C MET A 249 -4.21 1.33 -15.71
N ALA A 250 -5.32 1.13 -16.42
CA ALA A 250 -6.31 0.14 -16.03
C ALA A 250 -5.72 -1.29 -16.06
N GLN A 251 -4.95 -1.63 -17.09
CA GLN A 251 -4.29 -2.94 -17.19
C GLN A 251 -3.18 -3.13 -16.16
N GLU A 252 -2.36 -2.10 -15.93
CA GLU A 252 -1.30 -2.10 -14.92
C GLU A 252 -1.91 -2.29 -13.52
N ALA A 253 -2.97 -1.55 -13.20
CA ALA A 253 -3.68 -1.64 -11.93
C ALA A 253 -4.32 -3.03 -11.76
N GLU A 254 -5.00 -3.56 -12.79
CA GLU A 254 -5.62 -4.88 -12.75
C GLU A 254 -4.58 -5.96 -12.42
N ASN A 255 -3.40 -5.91 -13.05
CA ASN A 255 -2.30 -6.84 -12.79
C ASN A 255 -1.72 -6.67 -11.38
N ASN A 256 -1.59 -5.44 -10.91
CA ASN A 256 -0.99 -5.14 -9.61
C ASN A 256 -1.86 -5.62 -8.44
N VAL A 257 -3.19 -5.46 -8.53
CA VAL A 257 -4.14 -5.75 -7.46
C VAL A 257 -4.60 -7.21 -7.41
N GLN A 258 -4.23 -8.05 -8.39
CA GLN A 258 -4.50 -9.49 -8.27
C GLN A 258 -3.75 -10.08 -7.08
N ALA A 259 -4.26 -11.19 -6.55
CA ALA A 259 -3.54 -11.96 -5.54
C ALA A 259 -2.23 -12.51 -6.15
N SER A 260 -1.14 -12.48 -5.38
CA SER A 260 0.14 -13.02 -5.83
C SER A 260 0.05 -14.52 -6.04
N ALA A 261 0.60 -15.01 -7.16
CA ALA A 261 0.68 -16.44 -7.44
C ALA A 261 1.51 -17.23 -6.40
N SER A 262 2.47 -16.57 -5.74
CA SER A 262 3.31 -17.19 -4.70
C SER A 262 2.71 -17.13 -3.30
N SER A 263 1.79 -16.20 -3.04
CA SER A 263 1.09 -16.06 -1.75
C SER A 263 -0.25 -15.34 -1.99
N PRO A 264 -1.39 -16.03 -1.88
CA PRO A 264 -2.68 -15.46 -2.24
C PRO A 264 -3.20 -14.41 -1.25
N VAL A 265 -2.51 -14.18 -0.13
CA VAL A 265 -2.90 -13.23 0.92
C VAL A 265 -2.25 -11.84 0.76
N ARG A 266 -1.66 -11.56 -0.41
CA ARG A 266 -1.05 -10.27 -0.74
C ARG A 266 -1.26 -9.93 -2.22
N PRO A 267 -1.15 -8.64 -2.61
CA PRO A 267 -1.17 -8.25 -4.00
C PRO A 267 0.05 -8.81 -4.77
N GLN A 268 -0.13 -8.94 -6.08
CA GLN A 268 0.90 -9.36 -7.03
C GLN A 268 2.06 -8.36 -7.08
N SER A 269 1.76 -7.07 -6.92
CA SER A 269 2.76 -6.00 -6.87
C SER A 269 3.00 -5.52 -5.44
N CYS A 270 4.27 -5.44 -5.04
CA CYS A 270 4.68 -4.83 -3.76
C CYS A 270 4.47 -3.31 -3.70
N LEU A 271 4.09 -2.68 -4.83
CA LEU A 271 3.75 -1.26 -4.89
C LEU A 271 2.31 -0.98 -4.43
N VAL A 272 1.43 -1.98 -4.46
CA VAL A 272 0.12 -1.90 -3.81
C VAL A 272 0.39 -2.09 -2.32
N THR A 273 0.36 -1.02 -1.55
CA THR A 273 0.62 -1.05 -0.11
C THR A 273 -0.67 -1.09 0.71
N ASP A 274 -1.80 -0.68 0.11
CA ASP A 274 -3.14 -0.79 0.68
C ASP A 274 -4.08 -1.60 -0.22
N TRP A 275 -4.14 -2.91 0.04
CA TRP A 275 -4.78 -3.87 -0.87
C TRP A 275 -6.29 -3.99 -0.64
N GLU A 276 -7.03 -2.91 -0.91
CA GLU A 276 -8.49 -2.89 -0.76
C GLU A 276 -9.25 -3.07 -2.09
N VAL A 277 -8.55 -3.11 -3.22
CA VAL A 277 -9.13 -3.21 -4.56
C VAL A 277 -9.11 -4.65 -5.08
N ALA A 278 -10.23 -5.08 -5.65
CA ALA A 278 -10.42 -6.41 -6.24
C ALA A 278 -10.26 -6.41 -7.76
N SER A 279 -10.75 -5.36 -8.44
CA SER A 279 -10.71 -5.24 -9.90
C SER A 279 -10.91 -3.79 -10.34
N ILE A 280 -10.58 -3.52 -11.59
CA ILE A 280 -10.56 -2.20 -12.20
C ILE A 280 -11.63 -2.12 -13.29
N GLY A 281 -12.35 -1.01 -13.32
CA GLY A 281 -13.33 -0.70 -14.35
C GLY A 281 -12.94 0.54 -15.13
N ARG A 282 -13.21 0.53 -16.44
CA ARG A 282 -13.17 1.73 -17.29
C ARG A 282 -14.59 2.07 -17.72
N VAL A 283 -15.18 3.07 -17.08
CA VAL A 283 -16.61 3.37 -17.18
C VAL A 283 -16.82 4.63 -18.03
N PRO A 284 -17.67 4.59 -19.08
CA PRO A 284 -18.04 5.78 -19.83
C PRO A 284 -18.65 6.85 -18.93
N VAL A 285 -18.35 8.13 -19.19
CA VAL A 285 -18.87 9.27 -18.41
C VAL A 285 -20.39 9.18 -18.27
N ALA A 286 -21.11 8.92 -19.37
CA ALA A 286 -22.57 8.81 -19.39
C ALA A 286 -23.14 7.71 -18.48
N ASN A 287 -22.35 6.68 -18.17
CA ASN A 287 -22.77 5.55 -17.34
C ASN A 287 -22.28 5.69 -15.89
N LEU A 288 -21.50 6.72 -15.55
CA LEU A 288 -20.86 6.84 -14.24
C LEU A 288 -21.88 6.83 -13.10
N ARG A 289 -23.04 7.47 -13.29
CA ARG A 289 -24.15 7.52 -12.31
C ARG A 289 -24.83 6.18 -12.07
N ASN A 290 -24.68 5.23 -12.99
CA ASN A 290 -25.22 3.87 -12.85
C ASN A 290 -24.25 2.94 -12.10
N VAL A 291 -23.02 3.41 -11.86
CA VAL A 291 -21.94 2.63 -11.25
C VAL A 291 -21.59 3.16 -9.87
N LEU A 292 -21.22 4.44 -9.77
CA LEU A 292 -20.82 5.07 -8.52
C LEU A 292 -22.05 5.49 -7.69
N GLY A 293 -22.13 4.99 -6.45
CA GLY A 293 -23.26 5.24 -5.54
C GLY A 293 -24.52 4.41 -5.84
N ALA A 294 -24.42 3.47 -6.79
CA ALA A 294 -25.42 2.43 -7.03
C ALA A 294 -25.03 1.19 -6.21
N ARG A 295 -25.89 0.79 -5.26
CA ARG A 295 -25.63 -0.38 -4.42
C ARG A 295 -25.66 -1.64 -5.27
N VAL A 296 -24.61 -2.44 -5.14
CA VAL A 296 -24.57 -3.81 -5.66
C VAL A 296 -24.60 -4.79 -4.49
N GLU A 297 -25.08 -6.00 -4.76
CA GLU A 297 -25.02 -7.10 -3.80
C GLU A 297 -23.56 -7.41 -3.42
N VAL A 298 -23.31 -7.67 -2.14
CA VAL A 298 -21.97 -7.97 -1.66
C VAL A 298 -21.65 -9.42 -2.05
N PRO A 299 -20.61 -9.68 -2.85
CA PRO A 299 -20.26 -11.05 -3.21
C PRO A 299 -20.00 -11.91 -1.97
N GLY A 300 -20.70 -13.06 -1.87
CA GLY A 300 -20.58 -13.96 -0.73
C GLY A 300 -21.48 -13.62 0.46
N GLU A 301 -22.37 -12.62 0.34
CA GLU A 301 -23.49 -12.43 1.28
C GLU A 301 -24.31 -13.73 1.40
N GLY A 302 -24.71 -14.09 2.62
CA GLY A 302 -25.31 -15.39 2.94
C GLY A 302 -24.29 -16.50 3.30
N THR A 303 -22.99 -16.20 3.22
CA THR A 303 -21.95 -17.06 3.83
C THR A 303 -21.65 -16.59 5.24
N LEU A 304 -21.38 -17.54 6.15
CA LEU A 304 -21.11 -17.24 7.56
C LEU A 304 -20.00 -16.19 7.75
N GLU A 305 -18.91 -16.34 7.01
CA GLU A 305 -17.75 -15.43 7.11
C GLU A 305 -18.11 -13.98 6.74
N VAL A 306 -18.81 -13.78 5.62
CA VAL A 306 -19.19 -12.45 5.16
C VAL A 306 -20.30 -11.86 6.03
N ASP A 307 -21.27 -12.66 6.44
CA ASP A 307 -22.39 -12.20 7.27
C ASP A 307 -21.92 -11.78 8.67
N GLU A 308 -21.01 -12.52 9.30
CA GLU A 308 -20.41 -12.15 10.59
C GLU A 308 -19.56 -10.87 10.47
N ALA A 309 -18.82 -10.74 9.36
CA ALA A 309 -18.00 -9.57 9.08
C ALA A 309 -18.87 -8.32 8.84
N LEU A 310 -19.98 -8.45 8.10
CA LEU A 310 -20.97 -7.40 7.89
C LEU A 310 -21.68 -7.02 9.19
N ALA A 311 -22.07 -7.99 10.01
CA ALA A 311 -22.72 -7.74 11.30
C ALA A 311 -21.81 -7.00 12.29
N SER A 312 -20.50 -7.22 12.20
CA SER A 312 -19.48 -6.57 13.03
C SER A 312 -18.96 -5.25 12.43
N ALA A 313 -19.49 -4.83 11.27
CA ALA A 313 -19.01 -3.67 10.55
C ALA A 313 -19.26 -2.38 11.35
N ARG A 314 -18.30 -1.45 11.28
CA ARG A 314 -18.45 -0.15 11.92
C ARG A 314 -19.61 0.63 11.27
N PRO A 315 -20.42 1.37 12.04
CA PRO A 315 -21.44 2.26 11.48
C PRO A 315 -20.86 3.17 10.39
N GLY A 316 -21.54 3.24 9.25
CA GLY A 316 -21.13 4.05 8.10
C GLY A 316 -20.01 3.47 7.22
N SER A 317 -19.37 2.35 7.60
CA SER A 317 -18.28 1.76 6.79
C SER A 317 -18.72 1.28 5.40
N GLN A 318 -20.01 0.94 5.25
CA GLN A 318 -20.62 0.42 4.03
C GLN A 318 -21.54 1.45 3.34
N GLU A 319 -21.55 2.70 3.80
CA GLU A 319 -22.23 3.77 3.09
C GLU A 319 -21.52 4.07 1.76
N ILE A 320 -22.29 4.44 0.74
CA ILE A 320 -21.76 4.79 -0.58
C ILE A 320 -22.42 6.05 -1.17
N ASP A 321 -23.29 6.72 -0.42
CA ASP A 321 -24.16 7.76 -0.96
C ASP A 321 -23.36 8.96 -1.50
N TRP A 322 -22.21 9.28 -0.90
CA TRP A 322 -21.31 10.32 -1.41
C TRP A 322 -20.75 10.01 -2.81
N TYR A 323 -20.64 8.73 -3.21
CA TYR A 323 -20.24 8.39 -4.58
C TYR A 323 -21.30 8.80 -5.61
N ARG A 324 -22.58 8.91 -5.21
CA ARG A 324 -23.64 9.47 -6.06
C ARG A 324 -23.41 10.95 -6.33
N GLU A 325 -22.99 11.70 -5.32
CA GLU A 325 -22.64 13.13 -5.46
C GLU A 325 -21.38 13.32 -6.31
N ILE A 326 -20.38 12.48 -6.11
CA ILE A 326 -19.19 12.44 -6.97
C ILE A 326 -19.60 12.19 -8.43
N ALA A 327 -20.45 11.20 -8.68
CA ALA A 327 -20.92 10.88 -10.03
C ALA A 327 -21.71 12.03 -10.66
N ALA A 328 -22.53 12.73 -9.87
CA ALA A 328 -23.29 13.90 -10.32
C ALA A 328 -22.37 15.05 -10.76
N LEU A 329 -21.28 15.29 -10.00
CA LEU A 329 -20.27 16.30 -10.34
C LEU A 329 -19.43 15.90 -11.56
N LEU A 330 -19.03 14.63 -11.66
CA LEU A 330 -18.11 14.14 -12.70
C LEU A 330 -18.79 13.85 -14.04
N SER A 331 -20.09 13.61 -14.03
CA SER A 331 -20.95 13.43 -15.19
C SER A 331 -22.17 14.34 -15.07
N PRO A 332 -22.05 15.65 -15.36
CA PRO A 332 -23.21 16.54 -15.45
C PRO A 332 -24.17 16.07 -16.57
N ALA A 333 -25.47 16.27 -16.35
CA ALA A 333 -26.52 15.84 -17.27
C ALA A 333 -26.48 16.63 -18.59
#